data_AF-A0A813FSH7-F1
#
_entry.id   AF-A0A813FSH7-F1
#
_cell.length_a   1.000
_cell.length_b   1.000
_cell.length_c   1.000
_cell.angle_alpha   90.00
_cell.angle_beta   90.00
_cell.angle_gamma   90.00
#
_symmetry.space_group_name_H-M   'P 1'
#
loop_
_entity.id
_entity.type
_entity.pdbx_description
1 polymer ?
#
loop_
_entity_poly.entity_id
_entity_poly.type
_entity_poly.pdbx_seq_one_letter_code
_entity_poly.pdbx_strand_id
1 'polypeptide(L)'
;MDCSHPRRLVDHYAVLEVTASVSMAELRSSCRRMALRTHPDKGGSPEDFCQVLEAFAVLSSARARAAYDSSLRDRKEAAGSCSRTTKHTTLNPKKKPQ
;
A
#
# COMPACT_ATOMS: atom_id res chain seq x y z
N MET A 1 -9.00 3.54 27.57
CA MET A 1 -9.19 2.92 26.24
C MET A 1 -7.84 2.37 25.84
N ASP A 2 -7.76 1.05 25.74
CA ASP A 2 -6.52 0.26 25.64
C ASP A 2 -6.12 -0.02 24.18
N CYS A 3 -4.84 -0.36 24.01
CA CYS A 3 -4.15 -0.92 22.85
C CYS A 3 -3.67 0.00 21.71
N SER A 4 -2.38 0.35 21.85
CA SER A 4 -1.28 -0.07 20.95
C SER A 4 -1.39 0.23 19.46
N HIS A 5 -0.79 1.34 19.02
CA HIS A 5 -0.25 1.47 17.66
C HIS A 5 1.26 1.76 17.75
N PRO A 6 2.11 0.71 17.80
CA PRO A 6 3.54 0.90 17.79
C PRO A 6 3.99 1.39 16.41
N ARG A 7 4.55 2.61 16.43
CA ARG A 7 5.70 3.06 15.65
C ARG A 7 5.56 3.07 14.11
N ARG A 8 5.36 4.29 13.61
CA ARG A 8 6.30 4.95 12.66
C ARG A 8 6.54 4.18 11.35
N LEU A 9 5.46 3.94 10.61
CA LEU A 9 5.38 3.86 9.14
C LEU A 9 3.96 4.32 8.81
N VAL A 10 3.81 5.33 7.96
CA VAL A 10 2.54 6.04 7.73
C VAL A 10 1.56 5.06 7.08
N ASP A 11 0.70 4.45 7.89
CA ASP A 11 -0.27 3.48 7.41
C ASP A 11 -1.50 4.23 6.87
N HIS A 12 -1.89 4.01 5.62
CA HIS A 12 -3.05 4.67 5.01
C HIS A 12 -4.34 4.41 5.81
N TYR A 13 -4.40 3.27 6.52
CA TYR A 13 -5.47 2.95 7.45
C TYR A 13 -5.44 3.84 8.70
N ALA A 14 -4.26 4.13 9.25
CA ALA A 14 -4.10 5.00 10.41
C ALA A 14 -4.43 6.46 10.10
N VAL A 15 -4.05 6.96 8.91
CA VAL A 15 -4.37 8.34 8.47
C VAL A 15 -5.88 8.58 8.40
N LEU A 16 -6.64 7.56 8.00
CA LEU A 16 -8.09 7.64 7.92
C LEU A 16 -8.80 7.20 9.21
N GLU A 17 -8.06 6.85 10.27
CA GLU A 17 -8.58 6.28 11.53
C GLU A 17 -9.51 5.06 11.29
N VAL A 18 -9.13 4.19 10.35
CA VAL A 18 -9.90 2.99 9.96
C VAL A 18 -9.06 1.73 10.13
N THR A 19 -9.74 0.58 10.16
CA THR A 19 -9.08 -0.74 10.23
C THR A 19 -8.84 -1.34 8.84
N ALA A 20 -7.96 -2.33 8.73
CA ALA A 20 -7.72 -3.04 7.47
C ALA A 20 -8.96 -3.74 6.89
N SER A 21 -9.94 -4.08 7.75
CA SER A 21 -11.24 -4.69 7.38
C SER A 21 -12.32 -3.67 7.03
N VAL A 22 -11.99 -2.38 6.91
CA VAL A 22 -12.97 -1.32 6.62
C VAL A 22 -13.69 -1.54 5.29
N SER A 23 -15.00 -1.30 5.30
CA SER A 23 -15.83 -1.34 4.09
C SER A 23 -15.69 -0.07 3.25
N MET A 24 -16.00 -0.15 1.95
CA MET A 24 -16.00 1.02 1.06
C MET A 24 -16.94 2.15 1.53
N ALA A 25 -18.03 1.81 2.20
CA ALA A 25 -18.96 2.79 2.76
C ALA A 25 -18.34 3.54 3.94
N GLU A 26 -17.70 2.81 4.86
CA GLU A 26 -17.01 3.39 6.02
C GLU A 26 -15.78 4.19 5.62
N LEU A 27 -15.00 3.71 4.64
CA LEU A 27 -13.84 4.43 4.12
C LEU A 27 -14.24 5.82 3.58
N ARG A 28 -15.34 5.91 2.82
CA ARG A 28 -15.89 7.18 2.32
C ARG A 28 -16.38 8.08 3.46
N SER A 29 -16.99 7.49 4.49
CA SER A 29 -17.48 8.23 5.65
C SER A 29 -16.33 8.84 6.46
N SER A 30 -15.30 8.05 6.75
CA SER A 30 -14.13 8.52 7.49
C SER A 30 -13.32 9.54 6.70
N CYS A 31 -13.14 9.34 5.39
CA CYS A 31 -12.48 10.30 4.51
C CYS A 31 -13.16 11.68 4.56
N ARG A 32 -14.50 11.75 4.46
CA ARG A 32 -15.23 13.02 4.61
C ARG A 32 -14.99 13.68 5.97
N ARG A 33 -15.00 12.90 7.05
CA ARG A 33 -14.77 13.41 8.40
C ARG A 33 -13.36 13.94 8.57
N MET A 34 -12.35 13.24 8.06
CA MET A 34 -10.95 13.67 8.10
C MET A 34 -10.69 14.88 7.22
N ALA A 35 -11.22 14.90 6.00
CA ALA A 35 -11.14 16.03 5.08
C ALA A 35 -11.68 17.33 5.69
N LEU A 36 -12.77 17.26 6.46
CA LEU A 36 -13.33 18.42 7.16
C LEU A 36 -12.46 18.89 8.34
N ARG A 37 -11.72 17.98 8.99
CA ARG A 37 -10.82 18.28 10.10
C ARG A 37 -9.50 18.87 9.61
N THR A 38 -8.96 18.37 8.50
CA THR A 38 -7.69 18.81 7.90
C THR A 38 -7.88 19.89 6.85
N HIS A 39 -9.10 20.39 6.66
CA HIS A 39 -9.40 21.39 5.65
C HIS A 39 -8.61 22.69 5.88
N PRO A 40 -7.90 23.22 4.87
CA PRO A 40 -7.06 24.41 5.04
C PRO A 40 -7.85 25.67 5.44
N ASP A 41 -9.11 25.78 5.00
CA ASP A 41 -10.01 26.90 5.38
C ASP A 41 -10.40 26.89 6.87
N LYS A 42 -10.31 25.73 7.54
CA LYS A 42 -10.63 25.58 8.97
C LYS A 42 -9.38 25.54 9.85
N GLY A 43 -8.21 25.81 9.29
CA GLY A 43 -6.93 25.81 10.00
C GLY A 43 -6.18 24.47 9.98
N GLY A 44 -6.52 23.56 9.07
CA GLY A 44 -5.72 22.35 8.83
C GLY A 44 -4.53 22.59 7.89
N SER A 45 -3.58 21.65 7.83
CA SER A 45 -2.50 21.69 6.85
C SER A 45 -2.93 21.07 5.52
N PRO A 46 -2.62 21.69 4.37
CA PRO A 46 -2.84 21.05 3.06
C PRO A 46 -2.10 19.71 2.94
N GLU A 47 -0.98 19.54 3.66
CA GLU A 47 -0.20 18.29 3.68
C GLU A 47 -1.00 17.13 4.29
N ASP A 48 -1.75 17.38 5.36
CA ASP A 48 -2.60 16.37 5.99
C ASP A 48 -3.80 16.03 5.10
N PHE A 49 -4.35 17.04 4.42
CA PHE A 49 -5.41 16.83 3.44
C PHE A 49 -4.93 15.97 2.26
N CYS A 50 -3.74 16.25 1.73
CA CYS A 50 -3.13 15.43 0.68
C CYS A 50 -2.93 13.98 1.14
N GLN A 51 -2.44 13.75 2.37
CA GLN A 51 -2.26 12.40 2.91
C GLN A 51 -3.59 11.64 3.04
N VAL A 52 -4.66 12.31 3.48
CA VAL A 52 -6.02 11.73 3.57
C VAL A 52 -6.54 11.34 2.18
N LEU A 53 -6.34 12.20 1.19
CA LEU A 53 -6.77 11.95 -0.19
C LEU A 53 -5.96 10.82 -0.84
N GLU A 54 -4.65 10.77 -0.64
CA GLU A 54 -3.79 9.71 -1.14
C GLU A 54 -4.18 8.36 -0.54
N ALA A 55 -4.34 8.29 0.79
CA ALA A 55 -4.83 7.10 1.48
C ALA A 55 -6.18 6.64 0.92
N PHE A 56 -7.11 7.58 0.70
CA PHE A 56 -8.40 7.26 0.10
C PHE A 56 -8.26 6.76 -1.33
N ALA A 57 -7.42 7.37 -2.18
CA ALA A 57 -7.23 6.96 -3.57
C ALA A 57 -6.70 5.51 -3.68
N VAL A 58 -5.76 5.14 -2.80
CA VAL A 58 -5.21 3.77 -2.73
C VAL A 58 -6.26 2.77 -2.22
N LEU A 59 -6.99 3.11 -1.16
CA LEU A 59 -7.92 2.19 -0.51
C LEU A 59 -9.31 2.12 -1.17
N SER A 60 -9.71 3.15 -1.91
CA SER A 60 -11.04 3.27 -2.53
C SER A 60 -11.23 2.35 -3.75
N SER A 61 -10.15 1.92 -4.39
CA SER A 61 -10.25 0.99 -5.52
C SER A 61 -9.85 -0.41 -5.07
N ALA A 62 -10.79 -1.36 -5.12
CA ALA A 62 -10.48 -2.77 -4.85
C ALA A 62 -9.35 -3.32 -5.74
N ARG A 63 -9.21 -2.77 -6.96
CA ARG A 63 -8.12 -3.09 -7.88
C ARG A 63 -6.79 -2.48 -7.44
N ALA A 64 -6.79 -1.24 -6.94
CA ALA A 64 -5.59 -0.62 -6.37
C ALA A 64 -5.17 -1.31 -5.07
N ARG A 65 -6.13 -1.69 -4.22
CA ARG A 65 -5.90 -2.49 -3.02
C ARG A 65 -5.29 -3.86 -3.35
N ALA A 66 -5.85 -4.57 -4.34
CA ALA A 66 -5.29 -5.83 -4.80
C ALA A 66 -3.88 -5.68 -5.39
N ALA A 67 -3.62 -4.61 -6.14
CA ALA A 67 -2.29 -4.31 -6.67
C ALA A 67 -1.28 -3.98 -5.55
N TYR A 68 -1.72 -3.22 -4.54
CA TYR A 68 -0.92 -2.90 -3.35
C TYR A 68 -0.58 -4.17 -2.55
N ASP A 69 -1.57 -5.01 -2.24
CA ASP A 69 -1.38 -6.28 -1.54
C ASP A 69 -0.52 -7.28 -2.34
N SER A 70 -0.64 -7.27 -3.67
CA SER A 70 0.23 -8.05 -4.56
C SER A 70 1.67 -7.54 -4.51
N SER A 71 1.87 -6.22 -4.56
CA SER A 71 3.20 -5.60 -4.50
C SER A 71 3.87 -5.77 -3.13
N LEU A 72 3.07 -5.82 -2.05
CA LEU A 72 3.57 -6.09 -0.70
C LEU A 72 4.06 -7.53 -0.56
N ARG A 73 3.36 -8.50 -1.16
CA ARG A 73 3.84 -9.88 -1.23
C ARG A 73 5.16 -9.97 -2.00
N ASP A 74 5.23 -9.36 -3.17
CA ASP A 74 6.44 -9.36 -4.00
C ASP A 74 7.63 -8.68 -3.28
N ARG A 75 7.38 -7.55 -2.60
CA ARG A 75 8.40 -6.84 -1.79
C ARG A 75 8.86 -7.66 -0.59
N LYS A 76 7.97 -8.42 0.03
CA LYS A 76 8.29 -9.31 1.16
C LYS A 76 9.12 -10.53 0.70
N GLU A 77 8.85 -11.05 -0.49
CA GLU A 77 9.64 -12.11 -1.14
C GLU A 77 11.04 -11.59 -1.56
N ALA A 78 11.13 -10.34 -2.03
CA ALA A 78 12.41 -9.71 -2.37
C ALA A 78 13.29 -9.43 -1.12
N ALA A 79 12.68 -9.13 0.03
CA ALA A 79 13.40 -8.95 1.30
C ALA A 79 13.80 -10.29 1.97
N GLY A 80 13.21 -11.41 1.56
CA GLY A 80 13.45 -12.75 2.11
C GLY A 80 14.29 -13.69 1.25
N SER A 81 14.56 -13.36 -0.02
CA SER A 81 15.24 -14.28 -0.94
C SER A 81 16.47 -13.66 -1.60
N CYS A 82 17.51 -13.44 -0.79
CA CYS A 82 18.87 -13.52 -1.31
C CYS A 82 19.42 -14.91 -1.04
N SER A 83 18.91 -15.91 -1.75
CA SER A 83 19.63 -17.15 -1.98
C SER A 83 19.22 -17.74 -3.32
N ARG A 84 20.14 -17.58 -4.29
CA ARG A 84 20.43 -18.53 -5.39
C ARG A 84 19.21 -18.91 -6.23
N THR A 85 19.13 -18.51 -7.50
CA THR A 85 19.91 -19.14 -8.57
C THR A 85 19.62 -18.41 -9.87
N THR A 86 20.66 -17.87 -10.50
CA THR A 86 20.61 -17.52 -11.92
C THR A 86 20.37 -18.81 -12.71
N LYS A 87 19.18 -18.90 -13.31
CA LYS A 87 18.78 -19.99 -14.18
C LYS A 87 19.82 -20.08 -15.31
N HIS A 88 20.50 -21.21 -15.39
CA HIS A 88 21.35 -21.60 -16.49
C HIS A 88 20.50 -21.63 -17.77
N THR A 89 20.71 -20.68 -18.68
CA THR A 89 20.17 -20.78 -20.04
C THR A 89 21.09 -21.68 -20.84
N THR A 90 20.62 -22.91 -21.08
CA THR A 90 21.21 -23.89 -21.99
C THR A 90 21.36 -23.30 -23.39
N LEU A 91 22.58 -22.89 -23.74
CA LEU A 91 22.97 -22.61 -25.12
C LEU A 91 23.43 -23.92 -25.75
N ASN A 92 22.54 -24.52 -26.54
CA ASN A 92 22.85 -25.68 -27.38
C ASN A 92 23.03 -25.22 -28.84
N PRO A 93 24.24 -25.04 -29.37
CA PRO A 93 24.44 -24.95 -30.80
C PRO A 93 24.66 -26.36 -31.37
N LYS A 94 23.62 -26.87 -32.01
CA LYS A 94 23.67 -28.07 -32.85
C LYS A 94 24.54 -27.79 -34.08
N LYS A 95 25.71 -28.45 -34.22
CA LYS A 95 26.32 -28.72 -35.53
C LYS A 95 26.96 -30.12 -35.57
N LYS A 96 26.47 -30.89 -36.56
CA LYS A 96 26.81 -32.26 -36.96
C LYS A 96 28.26 -32.35 -37.50
N PRO A 97 28.86 -33.56 -37.58
CA PRO A 97 30.21 -33.77 -38.06
C PRO A 97 30.27 -33.96 -39.58
N GLN A 98 31.38 -33.53 -40.20
CA GLN A 98 32.12 -34.19 -41.28
C GLN A 98 33.57 -33.70 -41.19
#